data_AF-A0A2X3KIM6-F1
#
_entry.id   AF-A0A2X3KIM6-F1
#
_cell.length_a   1.000
_cell.length_b   1.000
_cell.length_c   1.000
_cell.angle_alpha   90.00
_cell.angle_beta   90.00
_cell.angle_gamma   90.00
#
_symmetry.space_group_name_H-M   'P 1'
#
loop_
_entity.id
_entity.type
_entity.pdbx_description
1 polymer ?
#
loop_
_entity_poly.entity_id
_entity_poly.type
_entity_poly.pdbx_seq_one_letter_code
_entity_poly.pdbx_strand_id
1 'polypeptide(L)' 'MAKVQWNKENRFTGWYDVDLSEKGVSEAKAAGKLLKEEGYSFDFAYTSVLKRAIHTLWNVLDELDQAWLPG' A
#
# COMPACT_ATOMS: atom_id res chain seq x y z
N MET A 1 -9.60 3.68 26.54
CA MET A 1 -10.34 3.14 25.37
C MET A 1 -9.71 3.82 24.16
N ALA A 2 -9.14 3.19 23.13
CA ALA A 2 -9.00 1.80 22.72
C ALA A 2 -7.50 1.48 22.51
N LYS A 3 -7.08 0.28 22.92
CA LYS A 3 -5.71 -0.20 22.77
C LYS A 3 -5.58 -0.82 21.38
N VAL A 4 -4.60 -0.33 20.62
CA VAL A 4 -4.06 -0.96 19.41
C VAL A 4 -3.70 -2.41 19.75
N GLN A 5 -4.51 -3.37 19.31
CA GLN A 5 -4.38 -4.79 19.68
C GLN A 5 -3.35 -5.54 18.83
N TRP A 6 -2.42 -4.88 18.13
CA TRP A 6 -1.39 -5.60 17.39
C TRP A 6 -0.10 -4.82 17.15
N ASN A 7 0.53 -4.31 18.21
CA ASN A 7 1.85 -3.67 18.11
C ASN A 7 2.89 -4.30 19.06
N LYS A 8 2.74 -5.60 19.38
CA LYS A 8 3.57 -6.24 20.41
C LYS A 8 4.08 -7.63 20.10
N GLU A 9 4.12 -8.01 18.83
CA GLU A 9 4.82 -9.21 18.41
C GLU A 9 5.78 -8.83 17.29
N ASN A 10 7.05 -8.60 17.64
CA ASN A 10 8.22 -8.65 16.76
C ASN A 10 8.36 -10.07 16.17
N ARG A 11 7.31 -10.57 15.51
CA ARG A 11 7.30 -11.84 14.83
C ARG A 11 7.60 -11.57 13.37
N PHE A 12 8.69 -12.15 12.89
CA PHE A 12 8.99 -12.29 11.48
C PHE A 12 7.79 -12.94 10.79
N THR A 13 6.94 -12.13 10.14
CA THR A 13 5.83 -12.58 9.31
C THR A 13 6.38 -13.04 7.97
N GLY A 14 7.11 -14.17 7.98
CA GLY A 14 7.82 -14.68 6.79
C GLY A 14 6.90 -14.81 5.57
N TRP A 15 6.00 -15.78 5.59
CA TRP A 15 5.19 -16.22 4.43
C TRP A 15 3.68 -16.09 4.63
N TYR A 16 3.24 -15.52 5.76
CA TYR A 16 1.82 -15.36 6.02
C TYR A 16 1.28 -14.20 5.19
N ASP A 17 0.27 -14.48 4.38
CA ASP A 17 -0.48 -13.54 3.56
C ASP A 17 -1.38 -12.68 4.47
N VAL A 18 -0.74 -11.95 5.39
CA VAL A 18 -1.42 -10.94 6.20
C VAL A 18 -1.75 -9.79 5.26
N ASP A 19 -3.05 -9.51 5.16
CA ASP A 19 -3.56 -8.33 4.46
C ASP A 19 -2.90 -7.05 4.96
N LEU A 20 -2.96 -6.01 4.13
CA LEU A 20 -2.43 -4.71 4.47
C LEU A 20 -3.09 -4.21 5.77
N SER A 21 -2.27 -3.94 6.79
CA SER A 21 -2.78 -3.30 8.01
C SER A 21 -3.35 -1.92 7.68
N GLU A 22 -4.29 -1.41 8.48
CA GLU A 22 -4.84 -0.05 8.30
C GLU A 22 -3.74 1.02 8.21
N LYS A 23 -2.64 0.82 8.94
CA LYS A 23 -1.45 1.67 8.88
C LYS A 23 -0.77 1.59 7.51
N GLY A 24 -0.60 0.38 6.96
CA GLY A 24 -0.02 0.18 5.63
C GLY A 24 -0.88 0.76 4.50
N VAL A 25 -2.22 0.69 4.64
CA VAL A 25 -3.14 1.37 3.70
C VAL A 25 -2.96 2.88 3.78
N SER A 26 -2.91 3.43 4.99
CA SER A 26 -2.73 4.87 5.21
C SER A 26 -1.39 5.36 4.67
N GLU A 27 -0.30 4.60 4.86
CA GLU A 27 1.02 4.92 4.31
C GLU A 27 1.04 4.88 2.78
N ALA A 28 0.41 3.87 2.15
CA ALA A 28 0.28 3.78 0.70
C ALA A 28 -0.49 4.97 0.11
N LYS A 29 -1.61 5.34 0.75
CA LYS A 29 -2.40 6.51 0.34
C LYS A 29 -1.61 7.81 0.49
N ALA A 30 -0.90 7.98 1.60
CA ALA A 30 -0.06 9.16 1.82
C ALA A 30 1.05 9.28 0.77
N ALA A 31 1.66 8.16 0.37
CA ALA A 31 2.64 8.13 -0.71
C ALA A 31 2.02 8.52 -2.06
N GLY A 32 0.85 7.98 -2.41
CA GLY A 32 0.14 8.34 -3.65
C GLY A 32 -0.24 9.82 -3.70
N LYS A 33 -0.74 10.37 -2.59
CA LYS A 33 -1.07 11.79 -2.46
C LYS A 33 0.17 12.69 -2.64
N LEU A 34 1.30 12.32 -2.04
CA LEU A 34 2.55 13.05 -2.20
C LEU A 34 3.02 13.03 -3.67
N LEU A 35 2.99 11.87 -4.31
CA LEU A 35 3.36 11.73 -5.72
C LEU A 35 2.47 12.59 -6.63
N LYS A 36 1.16 12.67 -6.33
CA LYS A 36 0.21 13.53 -7.04
C LYS A 36 0.49 15.01 -6.84
N GLU A 37 0.77 15.42 -5.60
CA GLU A 37 1.11 16.81 -5.26
C GLU A 37 2.39 17.27 -5.96
N GLU A 38 3.36 16.37 -6.11
CA GLU A 38 4.60 16.60 -6.85
C GLU A 38 4.43 16.47 -8.39
N GLY A 39 3.23 16.12 -8.88
CA GLY A 39 2.91 16.05 -10.30
C GLY A 39 3.50 14.83 -11.02
N TYR A 40 3.82 13.75 -10.31
CA TYR A 40 4.24 12.50 -10.94
C TYR A 40 3.07 11.78 -11.59
N SER A 41 3.32 11.21 -12.77
CA SER A 41 2.42 10.29 -13.45
C SER A 41 3.23 9.11 -13.98
N PHE A 42 2.63 7.94 -13.96
CA PHE A 42 3.26 6.71 -14.41
C PHE A 42 2.55 6.15 -15.64
N ASP A 43 3.32 5.62 -16.59
CA ASP A 43 2.79 4.88 -17.74
C ASP A 43 2.77 3.37 -17.48
N PHE A 44 3.67 2.90 -16.59
CA PHE A 44 3.80 1.49 -16.21
C PHE A 44 4.09 1.38 -14.72
N ALA A 45 3.45 0.40 -14.07
CA ALA A 45 3.71 0.04 -12.70
C ALA A 45 4.04 -1.44 -12.60
N TYR A 46 5.00 -1.80 -11.76
CA TYR A 46 5.41 -3.18 -11.53
C TYR A 46 5.35 -3.49 -10.05
N THR A 47 4.81 -4.65 -9.69
CA THR A 47 4.76 -5.12 -8.31
C THR A 47 5.19 -6.58 -8.19
N SER A 48 5.42 -7.03 -6.96
CA SER A 48 5.65 -8.44 -6.68
C SER A 48 4.34 -9.22 -6.75
N VAL A 49 4.39 -10.54 -6.96
CA VAL A 49 3.21 -11.44 -6.96
C VAL A 49 2.55 -11.62 -5.58
N LEU A 50 2.95 -10.83 -4.59
CA LEU A 50 2.45 -10.90 -3.22
C LEU A 50 1.23 -9.98 -3.11
N LYS A 51 0.12 -10.48 -2.56
CA LYS A 51 -1.14 -9.71 -2.47
C LYS A 51 -0.97 -8.38 -1.76
N ARG A 52 -0.17 -8.34 -0.68
CA ARG A 52 0.21 -7.09 0.01
C ARG A 52 0.85 -6.06 -0.92
N ALA A 53 1.76 -6.47 -1.80
CA ALA A 53 2.44 -5.56 -2.72
C ALA A 53 1.49 -5.07 -3.83
N ILE A 54 0.60 -5.94 -4.31
CA ILE A 54 -0.46 -5.57 -5.26
C ILE A 54 -1.42 -4.56 -4.63
N HIS A 55 -1.91 -4.83 -3.42
CA HIS A 55 -2.82 -3.93 -2.71
C HIS A 55 -2.16 -2.59 -2.38
N THR A 56 -0.89 -2.56 -1.98
CA THR A 56 -0.15 -1.30 -1.81
C THR A 56 -0.09 -0.51 -3.10
N LEU A 57 0.28 -1.14 -4.22
CA LEU A 57 0.35 -0.48 -5.51
C LEU A 57 -1.01 0.09 -5.93
N TRP A 58 -2.08 -0.68 -5.78
CA TRP A 58 -3.43 -0.22 -6.10
C TRP A 58 -3.85 1.00 -5.27
N ASN A 59 -3.56 1.03 -3.97
CA ASN A 59 -3.85 2.20 -3.14
C ASN A 59 -3.07 3.44 -3.60
N VAL A 60 -1.82 3.28 -4.01
CA VAL A 60 -1.02 4.40 -4.54
C VAL A 60 -1.59 4.90 -5.87
N LEU A 61 -1.91 3.99 -6.78
CA LEU A 61 -2.48 4.32 -8.10
C LEU A 61 -3.89 4.92 -8.00
N ASP A 62 -4.69 4.49 -7.03
CA ASP A 62 -6.01 5.05 -6.74
C ASP A 62 -5.90 6.53 -6.35
N GLU A 63 -4.98 6.89 -5.44
CA GLU A 63 -4.78 8.29 -5.08
C GLU A 63 -4.23 9.14 -6.24
N LEU A 64 -3.47 8.52 -7.15
CA LEU A 64 -2.94 9.14 -8.36
C LEU A 64 -4.00 9.29 -9.48
N ASP A 65 -5.24 8.81 -9.30
CA ASP A 65 -6.26 8.66 -10.34
C ASP A 65 -5.80 7.81 -11.54
N GLN A 66 -4.86 6.88 -11.30
CA GLN A 66 -4.27 5.98 -12.30
C GLN A 66 -4.58 4.51 -12.04
N ALA A 67 -5.70 4.20 -11.37
CA ALA A 67 -6.13 2.83 -11.06
C ALA A 67 -6.41 1.96 -12.30
N TRP A 68 -6.42 2.54 -13.50
CA TRP A 68 -6.55 1.84 -14.78
C TRP A 68 -5.25 1.20 -15.26
N LEU A 69 -4.09 1.55 -14.67
CA LEU A 69 -2.82 0.94 -15.03
C LEU A 69 -2.78 -0.53 -14.61
N PRO A 70 -2.37 -1.45 -15.50
CA PRO A 70 -2.20 -2.84 -15.13
C PRO A 70 -1.08 -2.96 -14.08
N GLY A 71 -1.37 -3.71 -13.01
CA GLY A 71 -0.40 -4.07 -11.96
C GLY A 71 0.18 -5.46 -12.15
#